data_AF-A0A0D0IW88-F1
#
_entry.id   AF-A0A0D0IW88-F1
#
_cell.length_a   1.000
_cell.length_b   1.000
_cell.length_c   1.000
_cell.angle_alpha   90.00
_cell.angle_beta   90.00
_cell.angle_gamma   90.00
#
_symmetry.space_group_name_H-M   'P 1'
#
loop_
_entity.id
_entity.type
_entity.pdbx_description
1 polymer ?
#
loop_
_entity_poly.entity_id
_entity_poly.type
_entity_poly.pdbx_seq_one_letter_code
_entity_poly.pdbx_strand_id
1 'polypeptide(L)' 'MSDDGVEVPDDLEIRVGDGTGNEQYRMCQECGRDCVPEPFDAGTGDGIRVAFSCPEHGLHAVVDPFEHLR' A
#
# COMPACT_ATOMS: atom_id res chain seq x y z
N MET A 1 -1.39 -3.07 38.30
CA MET A 1 -2.12 -3.25 37.03
C MET A 1 -1.40 -4.38 36.33
N SER A 2 -2.03 -5.54 36.23
CA SER A 2 -1.46 -6.64 35.46
C SER A 2 -1.75 -6.33 34.00
N ASP A 3 -0.70 -6.10 33.23
CA ASP A 3 -0.79 -5.92 31.78
C ASP A 3 -1.09 -7.31 31.18
N ASP A 4 -2.34 -7.52 30.78
CA ASP A 4 -2.77 -8.68 30.02
C ASP A 4 -2.37 -8.41 28.56
N GLY A 5 -1.08 -8.62 28.26
CA GLY A 5 -0.52 -8.32 26.96
C GLY A 5 -1.21 -9.10 25.84
N VAL A 6 -1.41 -8.47 24.69
CA VAL A 6 -1.92 -9.15 23.49
C VAL A 6 -0.79 -9.97 22.84
N GLU A 7 -1.02 -11.26 22.65
CA GLU A 7 -0.10 -12.14 21.91
C GLU A 7 -0.19 -11.82 20.42
N VAL A 8 0.87 -11.25 19.86
CA VAL A 8 0.97 -10.94 18.42
C VAL A 8 1.56 -12.15 17.70
N PRO A 9 0.83 -12.79 16.77
CA PRO A 9 1.37 -13.92 16.03
C PRO A 9 2.50 -13.46 15.09
N ASP A 10 3.51 -14.31 14.91
CA ASP A 10 4.68 -14.02 14.07
C ASP A 10 4.33 -13.77 12.59
N ASP A 11 3.16 -14.25 12.15
CA ASP A 11 2.64 -14.10 10.77
C ASP A 11 1.72 -12.88 10.60
N LEU A 12 1.66 -11.97 11.58
CA LEU A 12 0.86 -10.75 11.45
C LEU A 12 1.52 -9.76 10.48
N GLU A 13 0.92 -9.57 9.31
CA GLU A 13 1.30 -8.49 8.41
C GLU A 13 0.63 -7.16 8.79
N ILE A 14 1.44 -6.18 9.19
CA ILE A 14 0.99 -4.80 9.36
C ILE A 14 0.97 -4.12 7.99
N ARG A 15 -0.21 -3.68 7.57
CA ARG A 15 -0.42 -2.99 6.30
C ARG A 15 -0.91 -1.57 6.53
N VAL A 16 -0.20 -0.60 5.96
CA VAL A 16 -0.57 0.82 6.05
C VAL A 16 -1.53 1.15 4.90
N GLY A 17 -2.78 1.44 5.24
CA GLY A 17 -3.78 1.97 4.30
C GLY A 17 -3.62 3.48 4.07
N ASP A 18 -4.38 4.05 3.13
CA ASP A 18 -4.43 5.48 2.85
C ASP A 18 -5.20 6.30 3.92
N GLY A 19 -5.70 5.63 4.97
CA GLY A 19 -6.42 6.25 6.09
C GLY A 19 -7.90 6.52 5.82
N THR A 20 -8.41 6.28 4.61
CA THR A 20 -9.84 6.44 4.28
C THR A 20 -10.63 5.13 4.41
N GLY A 21 -9.95 4.01 4.63
CA GLY A 21 -10.54 2.67 4.59
C GLY A 21 -10.82 2.19 3.16
N ASN A 22 -10.31 2.88 2.15
CA ASN A 22 -10.44 2.49 0.75
C ASN A 22 -9.21 1.70 0.30
N GLU A 23 -9.32 0.37 0.25
CA GLU A 23 -8.22 -0.49 -0.20
C GLU A 23 -8.25 -0.78 -1.72
N GLN A 24 -9.11 -0.13 -2.50
CA GLN A 24 -9.24 -0.44 -3.93
C GLN A 24 -8.03 -0.01 -4.75
N TYR A 25 -7.26 0.99 -4.29
CA TYR A 25 -6.04 1.43 -4.97
C TYR A 25 -4.95 0.35 -4.99
N ARG A 26 -4.98 -0.60 -4.04
CA ARG A 26 -4.06 -1.75 -3.97
C ARG A 26 -4.66 -3.04 -4.51
N MET A 27 -5.97 -3.13 -4.73
CA MET A 27 -6.62 -4.33 -5.25
C MET A 27 -6.68 -4.34 -6.78
N CYS A 28 -6.08 -5.37 -7.39
CA CYS A 28 -6.16 -5.61 -8.82
C CYS A 28 -7.63 -5.77 -9.25
N GLN A 29 -8.08 -5.01 -10.24
CA GLN A 29 -9.47 -5.07 -10.71
C GLN A 29 -9.80 -6.37 -11.48
N GLU A 30 -8.77 -7.05 -12.00
CA GLU A 30 -8.96 -8.29 -12.77
C GLU A 30 -9.10 -9.51 -11.86
N CYS A 31 -8.21 -9.67 -10.89
CA CYS A 31 -8.20 -10.86 -10.02
C CYS A 31 -8.61 -10.62 -8.56
N GLY A 32 -8.85 -9.36 -8.18
CA GLY A 32 -9.25 -8.99 -6.82
C GLY A 32 -8.17 -9.23 -5.75
N ARG A 33 -6.93 -9.52 -6.14
CA ARG A 33 -5.81 -9.71 -5.21
C ARG A 33 -5.06 -8.42 -4.96
N ASP A 34 -4.36 -8.40 -3.83
CA ASP A 34 -3.45 -7.33 -3.47
C ASP A 34 -2.29 -7.25 -4.47
N CYS A 35 -2.12 -6.07 -5.07
CA CYS A 35 -0.97 -5.75 -5.92
C CYS A 35 0.27 -5.48 -5.05
N VAL A 36 1.44 -5.86 -5.57
CA VAL A 36 2.71 -5.63 -4.90
C VAL A 36 3.06 -4.13 -4.97
N PRO A 37 3.32 -3.46 -3.83
CA PRO A 37 3.76 -2.08 -3.82
C PRO A 37 5.25 -1.97 -4.15
N GLU A 38 5.59 -1.07 -5.07
CA GLU A 38 6.95 -0.77 -5.52
C GLU A 38 7.19 0.75 -5.41
N PRO A 39 7.88 1.23 -4.36
CA PRO A 39 8.22 2.64 -4.25
C PRO A 39 9.35 3.02 -5.22
N PHE A 40 9.22 4.18 -5.85
CA PHE A 40 10.22 4.73 -6.77
C PHE A 40 10.32 6.25 -6.70
N ASP A 41 11.49 6.77 -7.06
CA ASP A 41 11.71 8.21 -7.24
C ASP A 41 11.09 8.66 -8.56
N ALA A 42 10.15 9.60 -8.49
CA ALA A 42 9.43 10.10 -9.66
C ALA A 42 10.15 11.27 -10.36
N GLY A 43 11.35 11.63 -9.92
CA GLY A 43 12.17 12.71 -10.46
C GLY A 43 12.18 13.98 -9.61
N THR A 44 13.06 14.91 -10.00
CA THR A 44 13.29 16.17 -9.28
C THR A 44 12.00 16.99 -9.15
N GLY A 45 11.53 17.16 -7.91
CA GLY A 45 10.32 17.92 -7.58
C GLY A 45 9.05 17.07 -7.48
N ASP A 46 9.10 15.79 -7.87
CA ASP A 46 7.95 14.88 -7.87
C ASP A 46 7.96 13.83 -6.75
N GLY A 47 9.04 13.76 -5.97
CA GLY A 47 9.10 12.96 -4.74
C GLY A 47 8.99 11.45 -4.97
N ILE A 48 8.58 10.75 -3.92
CA ILE A 48 8.38 9.29 -3.95
C ILE A 48 6.95 8.98 -4.39
N ARG A 49 6.82 8.04 -5.32
CA ARG A 49 5.54 7.43 -5.71
C ARG A 49 5.58 5.93 -5.47
N VAL A 50 4.41 5.32 -5.37
CA VAL A 50 4.27 3.88 -5.17
C VAL A 50 3.49 3.29 -6.34
N ALA A 51 4.13 2.41 -7.10
CA ALA A 51 3.46 1.59 -8.10
C ALA A 51 2.84 0.36 -7.44
N PHE A 52 1.63 -0.01 -7.85
CA PHE A 52 0.96 -1.25 -7.44
C PHE A 52 0.89 -2.15 -8.66
N SER A 53 1.68 -3.21 -8.66
CA SER A 53 1.82 -4.15 -9.78
C SER A 53 1.21 -5.50 -9.43
N CYS A 54 0.26 -5.97 -10.24
CA CYS A 54 -0.23 -7.34 -10.16
C CYS A 54 0.78 -8.27 -10.89
N PRO A 55 1.25 -9.35 -10.27
CA PRO A 55 2.20 -10.27 -10.91
C PRO A 55 1.63 -10.96 -12.16
N GLU A 56 0.30 -11.03 -12.30
CA GLU A 56 -0.38 -11.67 -13.44
C GLU A 56 -0.88 -10.69 -14.49
N HIS A 57 -1.32 -9.48 -14.08
CA HIS A 57 -1.99 -8.53 -14.97
C HIS A 57 -1.16 -7.26 -15.23
N GLY A 58 -0.02 -7.09 -14.55
CA GLY A 58 0.87 -5.95 -14.70
C GLY A 58 0.48 -4.75 -13.83
N LEU A 59 0.86 -3.55 -14.26
CA LEU A 59 0.68 -2.31 -13.49
C LEU A 59 -0.82 -2.00 -13.32
N HIS A 60 -1.25 -1.86 -12.06
CA HIS A 60 -2.62 -1.52 -11.69
C HIS A 60 -2.76 -0.02 -11.36
N ALA A 61 -1.92 0.52 -10.47
CA ALA A 61 -2.01 1.90 -10.02
C ALA A 61 -0.65 2.53 -9.72
N VAL A 62 -0.57 3.86 -9.75
CA VAL A 62 0.56 4.64 -9.23
C VAL A 62 -0.01 5.71 -8.32
N VAL A 63 0.42 5.70 -7.06
CA VAL A 63 -0.10 6.60 -6.01
C VAL A 63 1.01 7.54 -5.55
N ASP A 64 0.69 8.82 -5.41
CA ASP A 64 1.49 9.78 -4.65
C ASP A 64 0.89 9.91 -3.23
N PRO A 65 1.53 9.33 -2.20
CA PRO A 65 1.01 9.41 -0.83
C PRO A 65 1.02 10.83 -0.27
N PHE A 66 1.73 11.76 -0.90
CA PHE A 66 1.86 13.16 -0.50
C PHE A 66 1.07 14.12 -1.39
N GLU A 67 0.17 13.60 -2.25
CA GLU A 67 -0.65 14.44 -3.13
C GLU A 67 -1.39 15.55 -2.35
N HIS A 68 -1.91 15.21 -1.18
CA HIS A 68 -2.61 16.12 -0.27
C HIS A 68 -1.75 17.23 0.34
N LEU A 69 -0.42 17.17 0.20
CA LEU A 69 0.51 18.18 0.71
C LEU A 69 0.97 19.18 -0.36
N ARG A 70 0.53 19.01 -1.62
CA ARG A 70 0.89 19.87 -2.74
C ARG A 70 -0.11 21.02 -2.95
#